data_AF-A0A452YMJ9-F1
#
_entry.id   AF-A0A452YMJ9-F1
#
_cell.length_a   1.000
_cell.length_b   1.000
_cell.length_c   1.000
_cell.angle_alpha   90.00
_cell.angle_beta   90.00
_cell.angle_gamma   90.00
#
_symmetry.space_group_name_H-M   'P 1'
#
loop_
_entity.id
_entity.type
_entity.pdbx_description
1 polymer ?
#
loop_
_entity_poly.entity_id
_entity_poly.type
_entity_poly.pdbx_seq_one_letter_code
_entity_poly.pdbx_strand_id
1 'polypeptide(L)'
;MYDKGLVRAVGVSNYGPKQLLKIHSYLASRGVPLSSAQVQFSLLSMGDEQMELKTVCDSLGVRLIAYSPLGLGMLTGKYDASNLPNGPRSVLFRQILPGLESLLSCLSGIADRKGKTMSQVAINWCICKGAIPIPGVKTVRHVEDNLGALGWRLSPDEISELEAAAMECPKKMVQNIFQTA
;
A
#
# COMPACT_ATOMS: atom_id res chain seq x y z
N MET A 1 -4.45 0.18 -28.71
CA MET A 1 -4.58 1.56 -28.18
C MET A 1 -3.27 2.32 -28.30
N TYR A 2 -2.16 1.75 -27.82
CA TYR A 2 -0.82 2.34 -27.95
C TYR A 2 -0.42 2.61 -29.40
N ASP A 3 -0.48 1.60 -30.28
CA ASP A 3 -0.14 1.74 -31.71
C ASP A 3 -1.02 2.76 -32.47
N LYS A 4 -2.21 3.07 -31.92
CA LYS A 4 -3.12 4.08 -32.47
C LYS A 4 -2.87 5.49 -31.88
N GLY A 5 -1.85 5.66 -31.04
CA GLY A 5 -1.54 6.93 -30.37
C GLY A 5 -2.55 7.35 -29.29
N LEU A 6 -3.48 6.47 -28.89
CA LEU A 6 -4.55 6.82 -27.94
C LEU A 6 -4.11 6.80 -26.47
N VAL A 7 -3.02 6.11 -26.18
CA VAL A 7 -2.41 6.02 -24.84
C VAL A 7 -0.90 6.09 -24.95
N ARG A 8 -0.24 6.65 -23.93
CA ARG A 8 1.22 6.80 -23.89
C ARG A 8 1.98 5.61 -23.33
N ALA A 9 1.30 4.73 -22.60
CA ALA A 9 1.90 3.59 -21.93
C ALA A 9 0.84 2.57 -21.49
N VAL A 10 1.30 1.42 -21.02
CA VAL A 10 0.49 0.38 -20.38
C VAL A 10 0.74 0.38 -18.88
N GLY A 11 -0.30 0.09 -18.11
CA GLY A 11 -0.22 -0.25 -16.69
C GLY A 11 -0.95 -1.56 -16.42
N VAL A 12 -0.51 -2.29 -15.40
CA VAL A 12 -1.13 -3.54 -14.95
C VAL A 12 -1.63 -3.41 -13.52
N SER A 13 -2.56 -4.28 -13.12
CA SER A 13 -3.07 -4.33 -11.75
C SER A 13 -3.09 -5.78 -11.27
N ASN A 14 -2.67 -6.01 -10.02
CA ASN A 14 -2.61 -7.34 -9.39
C ASN A 14 -1.76 -8.34 -10.18
N TYR A 15 -0.65 -7.91 -10.77
CA TYR A 15 0.32 -8.82 -11.36
C TYR A 15 1.36 -9.17 -10.31
N GLY A 16 1.57 -10.47 -10.09
CA GLY A 16 2.69 -10.98 -9.29
C GLY A 16 4.03 -10.84 -10.03
N PRO A 17 5.15 -11.13 -9.34
CA PRO A 17 6.50 -10.90 -9.85
C PRO A 17 6.76 -11.60 -11.18
N LYS A 18 6.34 -12.86 -11.33
CA LYS A 18 6.60 -13.66 -12.54
C LYS A 18 5.82 -13.12 -13.74
N GLN A 19 4.55 -12.83 -13.54
CA GLN A 19 3.72 -12.30 -14.61
C GLN A 19 4.14 -10.87 -14.99
N LEU A 20 4.59 -10.05 -14.04
CA LEU A 20 5.13 -8.72 -14.31
C LEU A 20 6.36 -8.76 -15.22
N LEU A 21 7.32 -9.65 -14.94
CA LEU A 21 8.49 -9.87 -15.80
C LEU A 21 8.09 -10.31 -17.21
N LYS A 22 7.14 -11.24 -17.31
CA LYS A 22 6.66 -11.76 -18.60
C LYS A 22 6.02 -10.67 -19.46
N ILE A 23 5.10 -9.89 -18.88
CA ILE A 23 4.41 -8.83 -19.63
C ILE A 23 5.36 -7.68 -19.98
N HIS A 24 6.30 -7.36 -19.08
CA HIS A 24 7.34 -6.38 -19.37
C HIS A 24 8.17 -6.78 -20.60
N SER A 25 8.70 -8.01 -20.63
CA SER A 25 9.48 -8.50 -21.78
C SER A 25 8.68 -8.52 -23.09
N TYR A 26 7.39 -8.88 -23.03
CA TYR A 26 6.51 -8.85 -24.20
C TYR A 26 6.25 -7.43 -24.71
N LEU A 27 6.02 -6.46 -23.83
CA LEU A 27 5.78 -5.08 -24.22
C LEU A 27 7.07 -4.41 -24.72
N ALA A 28 8.21 -4.70 -24.09
CA ALA A 28 9.51 -4.21 -24.49
C ALA A 28 9.89 -4.66 -25.92
N SER A 29 9.62 -5.92 -26.30
CA SER A 29 9.88 -6.41 -27.66
C SER A 29 9.04 -5.71 -28.74
N ARG A 30 7.98 -5.01 -28.33
CA ARG A 30 7.12 -4.19 -29.19
C ARG A 30 7.38 -2.69 -29.07
N GLY A 31 8.36 -2.26 -28.27
CA GLY A 31 8.60 -0.84 -28.01
C GLY A 31 7.46 -0.15 -27.24
N VAL A 32 6.68 -0.91 -26.47
CA VAL A 32 5.56 -0.40 -25.66
C VAL A 32 6.01 -0.24 -24.20
N PRO A 33 5.93 0.96 -23.61
CA PRO A 33 6.30 1.16 -22.22
C PRO A 33 5.30 0.51 -21.26
N LEU A 34 5.79 -0.30 -20.32
CA LEU A 34 5.07 -0.66 -19.11
C LEU A 34 5.43 0.36 -18.02
N SER A 35 4.51 1.26 -17.67
CA SER A 35 4.83 2.38 -16.77
C SER A 35 4.44 2.16 -15.33
N SER A 36 3.46 1.29 -15.04
CA SER A 36 2.97 1.12 -13.68
C SER A 36 2.43 -0.27 -13.38
N ALA A 37 2.57 -0.68 -12.12
CA ALA A 37 1.90 -1.85 -11.55
C ALA A 37 1.12 -1.42 -10.30
N GLN A 38 -0.20 -1.58 -10.32
CA GLN A 38 -1.08 -1.22 -9.22
C GLN A 38 -1.42 -2.46 -8.38
N VAL A 39 -1.03 -2.46 -7.10
CA VAL A 39 -1.19 -3.62 -6.21
C VAL A 39 -1.54 -3.21 -4.78
N GLN A 40 -2.00 -4.17 -3.99
CA GLN A 40 -2.25 -3.96 -2.57
C GLN A 40 -0.92 -3.84 -1.84
N PHE A 41 -0.61 -2.64 -1.35
CA PHE A 41 0.67 -2.39 -0.70
C PHE A 41 0.47 -1.43 0.48
N SER A 42 0.74 -1.94 1.69
CA SER A 42 0.58 -1.23 2.96
C SER A 42 1.31 -1.99 4.07
N LEU A 43 1.35 -1.45 5.29
CA LEU A 43 1.83 -2.19 6.47
C LEU A 43 1.03 -3.47 6.76
N LEU A 44 -0.19 -3.63 6.22
CA LEU A 44 -0.96 -4.88 6.29
C LEU A 44 -0.78 -5.79 5.06
N SER A 45 -0.03 -5.34 4.06
CA SER A 45 0.15 -6.00 2.76
C SER A 45 1.56 -5.72 2.23
N MET A 46 2.55 -6.31 2.90
CA MET A 46 3.99 -6.16 2.62
C MET A 46 4.73 -7.49 2.87
N GLY A 47 4.10 -8.61 2.51
CA GLY A 47 4.75 -9.92 2.60
C GLY A 47 5.81 -10.12 1.51
N ASP A 48 6.46 -11.28 1.52
CA ASP A 48 7.58 -11.60 0.61
C ASP A 48 7.23 -11.32 -0.86
N GLU A 49 6.04 -11.73 -1.31
CA GLU A 49 5.59 -11.49 -2.68
C GLU A 49 5.42 -10.00 -3.01
N GLN A 50 4.89 -9.19 -2.10
CA GLN A 50 4.73 -7.74 -2.32
C GLN A 50 6.10 -7.04 -2.32
N MET A 51 7.04 -7.51 -1.49
CA MET A 51 8.41 -6.98 -1.44
C MET A 51 9.23 -7.40 -2.66
N GLU A 52 9.06 -8.64 -3.14
CA GLU A 52 9.64 -9.12 -4.39
C GLU A 52 9.07 -8.31 -5.57
N LEU A 53 7.75 -8.13 -5.64
CA LEU A 53 7.10 -7.35 -6.68
C LEU A 53 7.60 -5.91 -6.70
N LYS A 54 7.78 -5.28 -5.52
CA LYS A 54 8.35 -3.95 -5.43
C LYS A 54 9.79 -3.91 -5.96
N THR A 55 10.61 -4.90 -5.61
CA THR A 55 11.98 -5.04 -6.11
C THR A 55 12.02 -5.21 -7.64
N VAL A 56 11.11 -6.00 -8.21
CA VAL A 56 10.94 -6.16 -9.67
C VAL A 56 10.49 -4.85 -10.31
N CYS A 57 9.55 -4.13 -9.70
CA CYS A 57 9.13 -2.82 -10.22
C CYS A 57 10.31 -1.84 -10.30
N ASP A 58 11.13 -1.77 -9.24
CA ASP A 58 12.29 -0.89 -9.19
C ASP A 58 13.34 -1.25 -10.26
N SER A 59 13.64 -2.55 -10.44
CA SER A 59 14.63 -2.99 -11.42
C SER A 59 14.20 -2.77 -12.87
N LEU A 60 12.89 -2.80 -13.13
CA LEU A 60 12.32 -2.56 -14.46
C LEU A 60 11.98 -1.08 -14.73
N GLY A 61 12.13 -0.20 -13.73
CA GLY A 61 11.69 1.20 -13.83
C GLY A 61 10.16 1.37 -13.90
N VAL A 62 9.40 0.37 -13.46
CA VAL A 62 7.93 0.39 -13.39
C VAL A 62 7.51 1.04 -12.07
N ARG A 63 6.59 2.01 -12.11
CA ARG A 63 6.11 2.66 -10.88
C ARG A 63 5.08 1.79 -10.16
N LEU A 64 5.38 1.40 -8.93
CA LEU A 64 4.40 0.70 -8.09
C LEU A 64 3.37 1.70 -7.55
N ILE A 65 2.09 1.45 -7.83
CA ILE A 65 0.95 2.21 -7.29
C ILE A 65 0.33 1.38 -6.16
N ALA A 66 0.42 1.89 -4.94
CA ALA A 66 -0.08 1.24 -3.73
C ALA A 66 -1.56 1.55 -3.52
N TYR A 67 -2.45 0.62 -3.84
CA TYR A 67 -3.85 0.73 -3.43
C TYR A 67 -4.05 0.20 -2.01
N SER A 68 -5.13 0.68 -1.37
CA SER A 68 -5.42 0.41 0.04
C SER A 68 -4.26 0.69 1.00
N PRO A 69 -3.53 1.83 0.87
CA PRO A 69 -2.37 2.12 1.72
C PRO A 69 -2.73 2.21 3.22
N LEU A 70 -4.00 2.46 3.54
CA LEU A 70 -4.54 2.53 4.91
C LEU A 70 -5.17 1.21 5.39
N GLY A 71 -5.05 0.11 4.63
CA GLY A 71 -5.65 -1.17 5.00
C GLY A 71 -7.17 -1.08 5.21
N LEU A 72 -7.90 -0.53 4.23
CA LEU A 72 -9.35 -0.24 4.32
C LEU A 72 -9.75 0.72 5.46
N GLY A 73 -8.76 1.43 6.02
CA GLY A 73 -8.89 2.35 7.14
C GLY A 73 -8.51 1.76 8.49
N MET A 74 -8.12 0.48 8.57
CA MET A 74 -7.65 -0.11 9.84
C MET A 74 -6.42 0.62 10.39
N LEU A 75 -5.54 1.11 9.52
CA LEU A 75 -4.31 1.83 9.91
C LEU A 75 -4.55 3.28 10.36
N THR A 76 -5.80 3.72 10.48
CA THR A 76 -6.14 5.09 10.90
C THR A 76 -6.37 5.22 12.41
N GLY A 77 -6.39 4.11 13.15
CA GLY A 77 -6.68 4.07 14.58
C GLY A 77 -8.16 4.26 14.95
N LYS A 78 -9.03 4.59 13.98
CA LYS A 78 -10.45 4.89 14.27
C LYS A 78 -11.33 3.68 14.57
N TYR A 79 -10.86 2.47 14.25
CA TYR A 79 -11.66 1.25 14.39
C TYR A 79 -11.07 0.38 15.49
N ASP A 80 -11.96 -0.20 16.28
CA ASP A 80 -11.64 -1.10 17.38
C ASP A 80 -12.78 -2.12 17.55
N ALA A 81 -12.74 -2.93 18.61
CA ALA A 81 -13.78 -3.92 18.90
C ALA A 81 -15.18 -3.32 19.11
N SER A 82 -15.28 -2.07 19.57
CA SER A 82 -16.51 -1.33 19.80
C SER A 82 -16.96 -0.50 18.59
N ASN A 83 -16.03 -0.12 17.70
CA ASN A 83 -16.29 0.69 16.52
C ASN A 83 -15.84 -0.01 15.23
N LEU A 84 -16.73 -0.82 14.65
CA LEU A 84 -16.49 -1.58 13.40
C LEU A 84 -17.20 -0.94 12.20
N PRO A 85 -16.69 -1.11 10.97
CA PRO A 85 -17.39 -0.63 9.78
C PRO A 85 -18.66 -1.45 9.51
N ASN A 86 -19.68 -0.80 8.95
CA ASN A 86 -20.90 -1.48 8.51
C ASN A 86 -20.67 -2.46 7.34
N GLY A 87 -21.57 -3.45 7.23
CA GLY A 87 -21.65 -4.38 6.11
C GLY A 87 -20.59 -5.48 6.12
N PRO A 88 -20.29 -6.08 4.95
CA PRO A 88 -19.39 -7.23 4.82
C PRO A 88 -17.97 -6.99 5.35
N ARG A 89 -17.52 -5.72 5.38
CA ARG A 89 -16.19 -5.34 5.91
C ARG A 89 -16.05 -5.64 7.40
N SER A 90 -17.14 -5.65 8.17
CA SER A 90 -17.10 -5.97 9.61
C SER A 90 -16.49 -7.35 9.88
N VAL A 91 -16.78 -8.35 9.04
CA VAL A 91 -16.27 -9.72 9.19
C VAL A 91 -14.74 -9.76 9.08
N LEU A 92 -14.20 -9.11 8.05
CA LEU A 92 -12.74 -8.99 7.87
C LEU A 92 -12.09 -8.24 9.03
N PHE A 93 -12.72 -7.16 9.51
CA PHE A 93 -12.18 -6.35 10.60
C PHE A 93 -12.13 -7.13 11.92
N ARG A 94 -13.15 -7.93 12.25
CA ARG A 94 -13.15 -8.80 13.44
C ARG A 94 -12.03 -9.83 13.41
N GLN A 95 -11.57 -10.23 12.24
CA GLN A 95 -10.47 -11.19 12.11
C GLN A 95 -9.10 -10.53 12.26
N ILE A 96 -8.93 -9.31 11.73
CA ILE A 96 -7.60 -8.66 11.66
C ILE A 96 -7.34 -7.74 12.85
N LEU A 97 -8.30 -6.89 13.24
CA LEU A 97 -8.10 -5.86 14.27
C LEU A 97 -7.52 -6.37 15.61
N PRO A 98 -7.96 -7.52 16.17
CA PRO A 98 -7.41 -8.00 17.44
C PRO A 98 -5.90 -8.23 17.44
N GLY A 99 -5.29 -8.44 16.27
CA GLY A 99 -3.85 -8.65 16.12
C GLY A 99 -3.07 -7.39 15.72
N LEU A 100 -3.71 -6.21 15.64
CA LEU A 100 -3.06 -4.98 15.18
C LEU A 100 -2.55 -4.07 16.31
N GLU A 101 -2.70 -4.45 17.57
CA GLU A 101 -2.40 -3.58 18.72
C GLU A 101 -0.97 -3.01 18.67
N SER A 102 0.04 -3.87 18.49
CA SER A 102 1.45 -3.43 18.37
C SER A 102 1.65 -2.44 17.21
N LEU A 103 1.07 -2.72 16.05
CA LEU A 103 1.19 -1.87 14.86
C LEU A 103 0.48 -0.53 15.04
N LEU A 104 -0.71 -0.52 15.63
CA LEU A 104 -1.46 0.71 15.89
C LEU A 104 -0.77 1.56 16.96
N SER A 105 -0.20 0.93 18.00
CA SER A 105 0.60 1.62 19.02
C SER A 105 1.86 2.24 18.42
N CYS A 106 2.59 1.50 17.58
CA CYS A 106 3.76 1.99 16.86
C CYS A 106 3.41 3.18 15.94
N LEU A 107 2.35 3.05 15.13
CA LEU A 107 1.84 4.13 14.29
C LEU A 107 1.47 5.36 15.10
N SER A 108 0.80 5.19 16.24
CA SER A 108 0.43 6.30 17.13
C SER A 108 1.66 6.98 17.71
N GLY A 109 2.63 6.21 18.22
CA GLY A 109 3.85 6.76 18.82
C GLY A 109 4.69 7.56 17.81
N ILE A 110 4.82 7.09 16.57
CA ILE A 110 5.50 7.83 15.51
C ILE A 110 4.69 9.07 15.11
N ALA A 111 3.36 8.95 15.01
CA ALA A 111 2.48 10.06 14.69
C ALA A 111 2.63 11.20 15.71
N ASP A 112 2.65 10.87 17.00
CA ASP A 112 2.84 11.83 18.10
C ASP A 112 4.21 12.52 18.01
N ARG A 113 5.30 11.76 17.83
CA ARG A 113 6.66 12.30 17.69
C ARG A 113 6.82 13.24 16.50
N LYS A 114 6.08 13.02 15.42
CA LYS A 114 6.15 13.82 14.17
C LYS A 114 5.13 14.95 14.11
N GLY A 115 4.17 15.00 15.04
CA GLY A 115 3.02 15.89 14.93
C GLY A 115 2.16 15.58 13.69
N LYS A 116 1.92 14.29 13.44
CA LYS A 116 1.20 13.77 12.27
C LYS A 116 0.04 12.88 12.71
N THR A 117 -0.78 12.44 11.78
CA THR A 117 -1.80 11.41 12.03
C THR A 117 -1.29 10.03 11.68
N MET A 118 -1.88 8.98 12.25
CA MET A 118 -1.57 7.59 11.87
C MET A 118 -1.79 7.34 10.38
N SER A 119 -2.84 7.95 9.80
CA SER A 119 -3.08 7.92 8.34
C SER A 119 -1.87 8.46 7.57
N GLN A 120 -1.35 9.61 8.00
CA GLN A 120 -0.21 10.26 7.37
C GLN A 120 1.06 9.42 7.49
N VAL A 121 1.32 8.81 8.65
CA VAL A 121 2.45 7.89 8.85
C VAL A 121 2.35 6.68 7.94
N ALA A 122 1.19 6.01 7.89
CA ALA A 122 0.98 4.84 7.03
C ALA A 122 1.12 5.17 5.53
N ILE A 123 0.62 6.33 5.08
CA ILE A 123 0.80 6.80 3.70
C ILE A 123 2.27 7.15 3.43
N ASN A 124 2.94 7.82 4.37
CA ASN A 124 4.34 8.19 4.26
C ASN A 124 5.24 6.96 4.17
N TRP A 125 4.92 5.87 4.89
CA TRP A 125 5.60 4.58 4.75
C TRP A 125 5.58 4.08 3.31
N CYS A 126 4.41 4.05 2.64
CA CYS A 126 4.33 3.66 1.23
C CYS A 126 5.22 4.56 0.33
N ILE A 127 5.24 5.87 0.60
CA ILE A 127 6.09 6.84 -0.13
C ILE A 127 7.58 6.54 0.10
N CYS A 128 7.98 6.28 1.35
CA CYS A 128 9.36 5.94 1.71
C CYS A 128 9.81 4.61 1.09
N LYS A 129 8.90 3.65 0.89
CA LYS A 129 9.19 2.44 0.10
C LYS A 129 9.32 2.72 -1.40
N GLY A 130 9.04 3.93 -1.88
CA GLY A 130 9.11 4.31 -3.29
C GLY A 130 7.83 4.00 -4.09
N ALA A 131 6.73 3.67 -3.41
CA ALA A 131 5.43 3.48 -4.04
C ALA A 131 4.65 4.80 -4.14
N ILE A 132 3.70 4.86 -5.08
CA ILE A 132 2.73 5.95 -5.21
C ILE A 132 1.42 5.51 -4.53
N PRO A 133 1.11 5.96 -3.30
CA PRO A 133 -0.13 5.56 -2.64
C PRO A 133 -1.35 6.27 -3.23
N ILE A 134 -2.46 5.53 -3.33
CA ILE A 134 -3.78 6.06 -3.69
C ILE A 134 -4.78 5.87 -2.54
N PRO A 135 -4.68 6.66 -1.46
CA PRO A 135 -5.59 6.55 -0.33
C PRO A 135 -7.01 6.95 -0.72
N GLY A 136 -8.00 6.28 -0.14
CA GLY A 136 -9.41 6.56 -0.41
C GLY A 136 -9.84 7.91 0.17
N VAL A 137 -10.51 8.73 -0.65
CA VAL A 137 -11.06 10.02 -0.26
C VAL A 137 -12.58 9.97 -0.37
N LYS A 138 -13.28 10.33 0.72
CA LYS A 138 -14.75 10.42 0.75
C LYS A 138 -15.25 11.80 1.18
N THR A 139 -14.39 12.60 1.81
CA THR A 139 -14.69 13.91 2.37
C THR A 139 -13.50 14.83 2.13
N VAL A 140 -13.73 16.15 2.19
CA VAL A 140 -12.65 17.15 2.09
C VAL A 140 -11.61 16.93 3.20
N ARG A 141 -12.05 16.62 4.42
CA ARG A 141 -11.16 16.29 5.54
C ARG A 141 -10.22 15.11 5.25
N HIS A 142 -10.66 14.10 4.50
CA HIS A 142 -9.76 13.02 4.07
C HIS A 142 -8.70 13.52 3.08
N VAL A 143 -9.03 14.46 2.19
CA VAL A 143 -8.05 15.07 1.29
C VAL A 143 -6.98 15.80 2.12
N GLU A 144 -7.41 16.67 3.03
CA GLU A 144 -6.53 17.45 3.89
C GLU A 144 -5.61 16.56 4.72
N ASP A 145 -6.16 15.51 5.37
CA ASP A 145 -5.38 14.57 6.15
C ASP A 145 -4.37 13.80 5.28
N ASN A 146 -4.79 13.28 4.12
CA ASN A 146 -3.91 12.54 3.22
C ASN A 146 -2.78 13.42 2.67
N LEU A 147 -3.05 14.71 2.36
CA LEU A 147 -2.03 15.66 1.92
C LEU A 147 -0.96 15.92 2.98
N GLY A 148 -1.32 15.83 4.27
CA GLY A 148 -0.37 15.97 5.38
C GLY A 148 0.73 14.90 5.43
N ALA A 149 0.60 13.82 4.64
CA ALA A 149 1.62 12.81 4.47
C ALA A 149 2.79 13.27 3.58
N LEU A 150 2.65 14.38 2.86
CA LEU A 150 3.67 14.95 1.98
C LEU A 150 4.57 15.95 2.73
N GLY A 151 5.74 16.27 2.16
CA GLY A 151 6.65 17.28 2.70
C GLY A 151 7.57 16.82 3.83
N TRP A 152 7.48 15.54 4.24
CA TRP A 152 8.37 14.94 5.25
C TRP A 152 8.61 13.47 4.93
N ARG A 153 9.55 12.83 5.62
CA ARG A 153 9.85 11.41 5.48
C ARG A 153 10.06 10.76 6.85
N LEU A 154 9.65 9.49 6.95
CA LEU A 154 10.06 8.61 8.03
C LEU A 154 11.57 8.37 7.96
N SER A 155 12.20 8.25 9.12
CA SER A 155 13.60 7.82 9.21
C SER A 155 13.73 6.32 8.90
N PRO A 156 14.94 5.82 8.59
CA PRO A 156 15.18 4.38 8.46
C PRO A 156 14.73 3.59 9.69
N ASP A 157 15.02 4.09 10.89
CA ASP A 157 14.64 3.44 12.15
C ASP A 157 13.11 3.37 12.32
N GLU A 158 12.38 4.45 11.99
CA GLU A 158 10.91 4.48 12.05
C GLU A 158 10.29 3.52 11.03
N ILE A 159 10.90 3.38 9.85
CA ILE A 159 10.47 2.39 8.85
C ILE A 159 10.68 0.99 9.41
N SER A 160 11.85 0.69 9.99
CA SER A 160 12.13 -0.62 10.59
C SER A 160 11.21 -0.93 11.77
N GLU A 161 10.91 0.05 12.63
CA GLU A 161 9.97 -0.08 13.76
C GLU A 161 8.56 -0.46 13.27
N LEU A 162 8.07 0.21 12.23
CA LEU A 162 6.76 -0.08 11.63
C LEU A 162 6.72 -1.46 10.96
N GLU A 163 7.77 -1.83 10.24
CA GLU A 163 7.86 -3.12 9.56
C GLU A 163 7.94 -4.28 10.56
N ALA A 164 8.70 -4.12 11.66
CA ALA A 164 8.75 -5.08 12.76
C ALA A 164 7.37 -5.27 13.41
N ALA A 165 6.71 -4.18 13.80
CA ALA A 165 5.37 -4.24 14.39
C ALA A 165 4.34 -4.83 13.42
N ALA A 166 4.49 -4.54 12.12
CA ALA A 166 3.65 -5.16 11.10
C ALA A 166 3.88 -6.67 11.02
N MET A 167 5.12 -7.16 11.07
CA MET A 167 5.45 -8.60 11.02
C MET A 167 4.88 -9.39 12.19
N GLU A 168 4.75 -8.78 13.37
CA GLU A 168 4.12 -9.41 14.55
C GLU A 168 2.60 -9.62 14.39
N CYS A 169 1.95 -8.94 13.45
CA CYS A 169 0.52 -9.07 13.23
C CYS A 169 0.18 -10.49 12.71
N PRO A 170 -0.59 -11.30 13.46
CA PRO A 170 -0.82 -12.72 13.14
C PRO A 170 -1.66 -12.94 11.88
N LYS A 171 -2.45 -11.94 11.49
CA LYS A 171 -3.25 -11.98 10.27
C LYS A 171 -2.96 -10.76 9.40
N LYS A 172 -2.58 -11.04 8.16
CA LYS A 172 -2.36 -10.03 7.12
C LYS A 172 -3.65 -9.76 6.36
N MET A 173 -3.65 -8.68 5.58
CA MET A 173 -4.74 -8.41 4.65
C MET A 173 -4.79 -9.52 3.60
N VAL A 174 -6.00 -10.01 3.32
CA VAL A 174 -6.23 -10.96 2.23
C VAL A 174 -5.85 -10.28 0.93
N GLN A 175 -4.94 -10.90 0.18
CA GLN A 175 -4.52 -10.42 -1.14
C GLN A 175 -5.69 -10.47 -2.13
N ASN A 176 -5.55 -9.71 -3.22
CA ASN A 176 -6.58 -9.68 -4.25
C ASN A 176 -6.75 -11.08 -4.87
N ILE A 177 -7.99 -11.54 -5.01
CA ILE A 177 -8.29 -12.82 -5.69
C ILE A 177 -7.86 -12.84 -7.16
N PHE A 178 -7.67 -11.65 -7.76
CA PHE A 178 -7.17 -11.49 -9.11
C PHE A 178 -5.65 -11.33 -9.17
N GLN A 179 -4.93 -11.48 -8.05
CA GLN A 179 -3.48 -11.44 -8.05
C GLN A 179 -2.91 -12.66 -8.75
N THR A 180 -2.17 -12.44 -9.83
CA THR A 180 -1.39 -13.50 -10.48
C THR A 180 -0.16 -13.81 -9.66
N ALA A 181 0.41 -15.00 -9.87
CA ALA A 181 1.76 -15.33 -9.41
C ALA A 181 2.86 -14.52 -10.15
#